data_AF-A0A3C1Q6H1-F1
#
_entry.id   AF-A0A3C1Q6H1-F1
#
_cell.length_a   1.000
_cell.length_b   1.000
_cell.length_c   1.000
_cell.angle_alpha   90.00
_cell.angle_beta   90.00
_cell.angle_gamma   90.00
#
_symmetry.space_group_name_H-M   'P 1'
#
loop_
_entity.id
_entity.type
_entity.pdbx_description
1 polymer ?
#
loop_
_entity_poly.entity_id
_entity_poly.type
_entity_poly.pdbx_seq_one_letter_code
_entity_poly.pdbx_strand_id
1 'polypeptide(L)'
;MSRRGRAIVLVCLCIVSIGILLGSPVYGDEVLASKTYFQHGKKFRVDVVAGADWEVSLTAYRIELSGQPRKLWSCTGGHIELEMARDVDGDGLVEVLAMVYDGNADAYPILFYVDRNEKVQQIPIDLGNMYEDPNEMFIARASSFIDLDGDGVDELIAWVPQYWMPYLANTDIPYASIVCSAKGKRYVPATGEYAPVYRFLISELRGELLTYGSDILEPDVGPYIQNCCMLLLYRSLVGEMKQGIEEFDALTGNALKAMDIRADRWFADMWHDFARNRAALLTQASLDFGGMPQQR
;
A
#
# COMPACT_ATOMS: atom_id res chain seq x y z
N MET A 1 -62.36 -9.18 33.72
CA MET A 1 -61.63 -9.95 32.68
C MET A 1 -61.94 -11.43 32.81
N SER A 2 -62.38 -12.09 31.74
CA SER A 2 -62.69 -13.53 31.72
C SER A 2 -61.43 -14.38 31.91
N ARG A 3 -61.58 -15.66 32.35
CA ARG A 3 -60.44 -16.59 32.51
C ARG A 3 -59.60 -16.73 31.23
N ARG A 4 -60.20 -16.53 30.04
CA ARG A 4 -59.50 -16.49 28.75
C ARG A 4 -58.66 -15.21 28.55
N GLY A 5 -59.11 -14.06 29.06
CA GLY A 5 -58.35 -12.80 29.00
C GLY A 5 -57.10 -12.79 29.88
N ARG A 6 -57.09 -13.52 31.01
CA ARG A 6 -55.88 -13.67 31.85
C ARG A 6 -54.82 -14.58 31.23
N ALA A 7 -55.24 -15.62 30.50
CA ALA A 7 -54.32 -16.53 29.82
C ALA A 7 -53.59 -15.86 28.64
N ILE A 8 -54.28 -15.01 27.88
CA ILE A 8 -53.67 -14.28 26.75
C ILE A 8 -52.66 -13.23 27.26
N VAL A 9 -52.99 -12.49 28.33
CA VAL A 9 -52.05 -11.53 28.93
C VAL A 9 -50.82 -12.23 29.52
N LEU A 10 -50.96 -13.41 30.12
CA LEU A 10 -49.83 -14.17 30.66
C LEU A 10 -48.94 -14.76 29.54
N VAL A 11 -49.54 -15.23 28.44
CA VAL A 11 -48.78 -15.74 27.28
C VAL A 11 -48.08 -14.60 26.55
N CYS A 12 -48.70 -13.43 26.41
CA CYS A 12 -48.04 -12.24 25.86
C CYS A 12 -46.93 -11.71 26.79
N LEU A 13 -47.11 -11.72 28.11
CA LEU A 13 -46.03 -11.36 29.05
C LEU A 13 -44.90 -12.39 29.04
N CYS A 14 -45.18 -13.69 28.92
CA CYS A 14 -44.12 -14.71 28.81
C CYS A 14 -43.37 -14.63 27.47
N ILE A 15 -44.03 -14.27 26.36
CA ILE A 15 -43.35 -14.09 25.06
C ILE A 15 -42.52 -12.80 25.05
N VAL A 16 -42.96 -11.74 25.74
CA VAL A 16 -42.16 -10.51 25.89
C VAL A 16 -41.00 -10.71 26.88
N SER A 17 -41.17 -11.53 27.93
CA SER A 17 -40.10 -11.79 28.91
C SER A 17 -39.09 -12.87 28.46
N ILE A 18 -39.44 -13.75 27.52
CA ILE A 18 -38.49 -14.71 26.91
C ILE A 18 -37.77 -14.06 25.70
N GLY A 19 -38.31 -12.97 25.14
CA GLY A 19 -37.69 -12.21 24.04
C GLY A 19 -36.68 -11.13 24.44
N ILE A 20 -36.44 -10.89 25.74
CA ILE A 20 -35.48 -9.89 26.24
C ILE A 20 -34.58 -10.50 27.32
N LEU A 21 -33.98 -11.63 26.96
CA LEU A 21 -32.65 -12.02 27.41
C LEU A 21 -31.88 -12.51 26.16
N LEU A 22 -32.12 -11.86 25.03
CA LEU A 22 -31.09 -11.74 24.01
C LEU A 22 -30.06 -10.82 24.64
N GLY A 23 -29.04 -11.43 25.26
CA GLY A 23 -27.76 -10.76 25.33
C GLY A 23 -27.48 -10.16 23.95
N SER A 24 -26.92 -8.95 23.91
CA SER A 24 -26.28 -8.44 22.71
C SER A 24 -25.68 -9.64 21.98
N PRO A 25 -25.99 -9.89 20.69
CA PRO A 25 -25.36 -10.99 20.00
C PRO A 25 -23.88 -10.83 20.32
N VAL A 26 -23.34 -11.81 21.05
CA VAL A 26 -21.89 -11.96 21.12
C VAL A 26 -21.61 -12.24 19.67
N TYR A 27 -21.25 -11.20 18.92
CA TYR A 27 -20.67 -11.34 17.61
C TYR A 27 -19.44 -12.17 17.89
N GLY A 28 -19.62 -13.49 17.78
CA GLY A 28 -18.53 -14.43 17.89
C GLY A 28 -17.59 -14.07 16.76
N ASP A 29 -16.31 -14.03 17.08
CA ASP A 29 -15.19 -13.89 16.17
C ASP A 29 -15.54 -14.36 14.75
N GLU A 30 -15.71 -13.42 13.82
CA GLU A 30 -16.07 -13.72 12.43
C GLU A 30 -14.80 -13.82 11.60
N VAL A 31 -14.57 -14.96 10.94
CA VAL A 31 -13.42 -15.14 10.04
C VAL A 31 -13.72 -14.43 8.71
N LEU A 32 -13.07 -13.30 8.48
CA LEU A 32 -13.21 -12.49 7.26
C LEU A 32 -12.41 -13.07 6.09
N ALA A 33 -11.21 -13.59 6.38
CA ALA A 33 -10.35 -14.23 5.38
C ALA A 33 -9.51 -15.33 6.01
N SER A 34 -9.16 -16.36 5.24
CA SER A 34 -8.28 -17.44 5.68
C SER A 34 -7.44 -17.96 4.52
N LYS A 35 -6.15 -18.13 4.75
CA LYS A 35 -5.24 -18.84 3.83
C LYS A 35 -4.53 -19.96 4.57
N THR A 36 -4.50 -21.14 3.94
CA THR A 36 -3.77 -22.31 4.45
C THR A 36 -2.65 -22.63 3.48
N TYR A 37 -1.45 -22.87 4.01
CA TYR A 37 -0.28 -23.23 3.21
C TYR A 37 0.54 -24.34 3.88
N PHE A 38 1.41 -24.94 3.09
CA PHE A 38 2.31 -26.00 3.54
C PHE A 38 3.74 -25.56 3.30
N GLN A 39 4.59 -25.73 4.30
CA GLN A 39 6.03 -25.53 4.18
C GLN A 39 6.74 -26.51 5.11
N HIS A 40 7.89 -27.03 4.69
CA HIS A 40 8.70 -27.96 5.50
C HIS A 40 7.92 -29.16 6.06
N GLY A 41 6.95 -29.71 5.32
CA GLY A 41 6.11 -30.83 5.75
C GLY A 41 5.11 -30.49 6.87
N LYS A 42 4.95 -29.21 7.21
CA LYS A 42 4.02 -28.71 8.23
C LYS A 42 2.91 -27.89 7.55
N LYS A 43 1.74 -27.88 8.18
CA LYS A 43 0.56 -27.11 7.74
C LYS A 43 0.41 -25.86 8.59
N PHE A 44 0.25 -24.73 7.93
CA PHE A 44 0.03 -23.42 8.56
C PHE A 44 -1.27 -22.82 8.07
N ARG A 45 -1.83 -21.93 8.87
CA ARG A 45 -3.03 -21.17 8.54
C ARG A 45 -2.87 -19.74 9.03
N VAL A 46 -3.29 -18.79 8.23
CA VAL A 46 -3.38 -17.39 8.61
C VAL A 46 -4.84 -16.97 8.45
N ASP A 47 -5.42 -16.46 9.53
CA ASP A 47 -6.81 -16.01 9.56
C ASP A 47 -6.85 -14.51 9.86
N VAL A 48 -7.77 -13.82 9.20
CA VAL A 48 -8.23 -12.48 9.56
C VAL A 48 -9.59 -12.63 10.22
N VAL A 49 -9.72 -12.09 11.43
CA VAL A 49 -10.89 -12.29 12.29
C VAL A 49 -11.36 -10.94 12.84
N ALA A 50 -12.64 -10.61 12.65
CA ALA A 50 -13.29 -9.47 13.29
C ALA A 50 -13.78 -9.88 14.68
N GLY A 51 -13.28 -9.21 15.72
CA GLY A 51 -13.72 -9.37 17.09
C GLY A 51 -15.00 -8.58 17.40
N ALA A 52 -15.54 -8.77 18.60
CA ALA A 52 -16.81 -8.17 19.03
C ALA A 52 -16.82 -6.62 19.04
N ASP A 53 -15.64 -5.98 19.13
CA ASP A 53 -15.49 -4.51 19.14
C ASP A 53 -15.09 -3.93 17.77
N TRP A 54 -15.28 -4.69 16.68
CA TRP A 54 -14.81 -4.36 15.32
C TRP A 54 -13.30 -4.27 15.17
N GLU A 55 -12.51 -4.59 16.21
CA GLU A 55 -11.07 -4.79 16.08
C GLU A 55 -10.81 -6.01 15.19
N VAL A 56 -10.03 -5.81 14.13
CA VAL A 56 -9.66 -6.88 13.20
C VAL A 56 -8.30 -7.42 13.60
N SER A 57 -8.19 -8.74 13.71
CA SER A 57 -6.94 -9.41 14.05
C SER A 57 -6.45 -10.28 12.89
N LEU A 58 -5.14 -10.25 12.65
CA LEU A 58 -4.44 -11.19 11.77
C LEU A 58 -3.69 -12.18 12.65
N THR A 59 -3.97 -13.47 12.53
CA THR A 59 -3.34 -14.49 13.37
C THR A 59 -2.74 -15.62 12.54
N ALA A 60 -1.48 -15.93 12.80
CA ALA A 60 -0.77 -17.07 12.22
C ALA A 60 -0.81 -18.28 13.16
N TYR A 61 -1.13 -19.45 12.60
CA TYR A 61 -1.29 -20.71 13.31
C TYR A 61 -0.44 -21.82 12.69
N ARG A 62 0.07 -22.71 13.53
CA ARG A 62 0.49 -24.05 13.14
C ARG A 62 -0.68 -25.01 13.32
N ILE A 63 -1.04 -25.77 12.29
CA ILE A 63 -2.07 -26.81 12.39
C ILE A 63 -1.42 -28.11 12.87
N GLU A 64 -1.80 -28.54 14.07
CA GLU A 64 -1.36 -29.81 14.65
C GLU A 64 -1.98 -31.00 13.91
N LEU A 65 -1.35 -32.18 14.00
CA LEU A 65 -1.93 -33.43 13.48
C LEU A 65 -3.26 -33.78 14.17
N SER A 66 -3.46 -33.29 15.40
CA SER A 66 -4.72 -33.40 16.13
C SER A 66 -5.85 -32.56 15.53
N GLY A 67 -5.53 -31.70 14.54
CA GLY A 67 -6.45 -30.74 13.94
C GLY A 67 -6.60 -29.44 14.74
N GLN A 68 -6.05 -29.35 15.95
CA GLN A 68 -6.11 -28.15 16.78
C GLN A 68 -5.06 -27.13 16.34
N PRO A 69 -5.43 -25.87 16.05
CA PRO A 69 -4.48 -24.83 15.69
C PRO A 69 -3.72 -24.35 16.92
N ARG A 70 -2.39 -24.26 16.82
CA ARG A 70 -1.51 -23.60 17.80
C ARG A 70 -1.15 -22.22 17.29
N LYS A 71 -1.58 -21.17 18.01
CA LYS A 71 -1.24 -19.79 17.68
C LYS A 71 0.28 -19.57 17.76
N LEU A 72 0.84 -18.97 16.72
CA LEU A 72 2.26 -18.61 16.64
C LEU A 72 2.47 -17.11 16.90
N TRP A 73 1.59 -16.28 16.33
CA TRP A 73 1.69 -14.83 16.36
C TRP A 73 0.35 -14.19 15.98
N SER A 74 0.12 -12.95 16.41
CA SER A 74 -0.97 -12.13 15.91
C SER A 74 -0.65 -10.64 15.98
N CYS A 75 -1.32 -9.85 15.16
CA CYS A 75 -1.48 -8.41 15.33
C CYS A 75 -2.96 -8.02 15.24
N THR A 76 -3.27 -6.80 15.65
CA THR A 76 -4.59 -6.18 15.50
C THR A 76 -4.48 -4.86 14.74
N GLY A 77 -5.59 -4.40 14.16
CA GLY A 77 -5.70 -3.16 13.41
C GLY A 77 -7.17 -2.81 13.13
N GLY A 78 -7.42 -1.61 12.58
CA GLY A 78 -8.77 -1.14 12.26
C GLY A 78 -9.41 -1.93 11.13
N HIS A 79 -8.66 -2.18 10.05
CA HIS A 79 -9.05 -3.02 8.93
C HIS A 79 -7.84 -3.79 8.41
N ILE A 80 -8.00 -5.08 8.12
CA ILE A 80 -6.89 -5.93 7.63
C ILE A 80 -7.35 -6.76 6.43
N GLU A 81 -6.60 -6.70 5.34
CA GLU A 81 -6.84 -7.48 4.12
C GLU A 81 -5.71 -8.52 3.94
N LEU A 82 -6.07 -9.81 3.91
CA LEU A 82 -5.11 -10.89 3.65
C LEU A 82 -4.97 -11.14 2.14
N GLU A 83 -3.87 -10.66 1.58
CA GLU A 83 -3.63 -10.61 0.15
C GLU A 83 -3.02 -11.92 -0.38
N MET A 84 -1.94 -12.38 0.24
CA MET A 84 -1.08 -13.42 -0.32
C MET A 84 -0.60 -14.42 0.74
N ALA A 85 -0.40 -15.66 0.31
CA ALA A 85 0.37 -16.68 1.03
C ALA A 85 1.01 -17.62 -0.01
N ARG A 86 2.20 -17.29 -0.48
CA ARG A 86 2.95 -18.10 -1.46
C ARG A 86 4.46 -17.86 -1.30
N ASP A 87 5.24 -18.83 -1.74
CA ASP A 87 6.70 -18.71 -1.89
C ASP A 87 6.97 -17.81 -3.10
N VAL A 88 7.55 -16.63 -2.87
CA VAL A 88 7.82 -15.62 -3.92
C VAL A 88 9.27 -15.55 -4.32
N ASP A 89 10.19 -16.01 -3.48
CA ASP A 89 11.64 -15.96 -3.74
C ASP A 89 12.26 -17.34 -4.00
N GLY A 90 11.46 -18.40 -3.94
CA GLY A 90 11.85 -19.77 -4.23
C GLY A 90 12.70 -20.42 -3.14
N ASP A 91 12.81 -19.82 -1.95
CA ASP A 91 13.62 -20.36 -0.85
C ASP A 91 12.95 -21.51 -0.07
N GLY A 92 11.67 -21.79 -0.38
CA GLY A 92 10.85 -22.83 0.22
C GLY A 92 10.16 -22.41 1.51
N LEU A 93 10.28 -21.15 1.93
CA LEU A 93 9.43 -20.48 2.90
C LEU A 93 8.27 -19.81 2.17
N VAL A 94 7.16 -19.64 2.89
CA VAL A 94 5.96 -19.01 2.33
C VAL A 94 5.83 -17.61 2.90
N GLU A 95 5.89 -16.62 2.03
CA GLU A 95 5.63 -15.22 2.34
C GLU A 95 4.12 -14.99 2.43
N VAL A 96 3.73 -14.28 3.47
CA VAL A 96 2.37 -13.85 3.73
C VAL A 96 2.34 -12.34 3.69
N LEU A 97 1.51 -11.80 2.81
CA LEU A 97 1.21 -10.37 2.72
C LEU A 97 -0.18 -10.12 3.27
N ALA A 98 -0.28 -9.19 4.20
CA ALA A 98 -1.53 -8.53 4.56
C ALA A 98 -1.36 -7.00 4.45
N MET A 99 -2.45 -6.31 4.17
CA MET A 99 -2.52 -4.85 4.23
C MET A 99 -3.31 -4.45 5.47
N VAL A 100 -2.76 -3.56 6.29
CA VAL A 100 -3.47 -2.95 7.41
C VAL A 100 -3.85 -1.53 7.01
N TYR A 101 -5.07 -1.14 7.34
CA TYR A 101 -5.59 0.21 7.13
C TYR A 101 -6.09 0.74 8.46
N ASP A 102 -5.45 1.81 8.93
CA ASP A 102 -5.79 2.48 10.17
C ASP A 102 -6.31 3.88 9.86
N GLY A 103 -7.64 4.05 9.96
CA GLY A 103 -8.31 5.29 9.58
C GLY A 103 -8.33 5.53 8.07
N ASN A 104 -8.50 6.81 7.67
CA ASN A 104 -8.68 7.19 6.27
C ASN A 104 -7.37 7.48 5.52
N ALA A 105 -6.23 7.50 6.22
CA ALA A 105 -4.97 7.96 5.68
C ALA A 105 -3.85 6.91 5.77
N ASP A 106 -3.86 6.04 6.79
CA ASP A 106 -2.72 5.18 7.06
C ASP A 106 -2.97 3.77 6.49
N ALA A 107 -2.11 3.36 5.55
CA ALA A 107 -2.08 2.00 5.02
C ALA A 107 -0.66 1.48 5.10
N TYR A 108 -0.45 0.26 5.59
CA TYR A 108 0.88 -0.32 5.67
C TYR A 108 0.87 -1.84 5.48
N PRO A 109 1.95 -2.41 4.93
CA PRO A 109 2.02 -3.82 4.65
C PRO A 109 2.47 -4.56 5.91
N ILE A 110 1.98 -5.78 6.07
CA ILE A 110 2.60 -6.78 6.93
C ILE A 110 3.05 -7.89 6.01
N LEU A 111 4.35 -7.94 5.74
CA LEU A 111 5.01 -9.01 5.01
C LEU A 111 5.81 -9.86 6.00
N PHE A 112 5.56 -11.15 6.03
CA PHE A 112 6.25 -12.07 6.95
C PHE A 112 6.31 -13.48 6.42
N TYR A 113 7.18 -14.29 7.02
CA TYR A 113 7.21 -15.73 6.85
C TYR A 113 7.30 -16.42 8.22
N VAL A 114 7.07 -17.74 8.26
CA VAL A 114 7.29 -18.54 9.47
C VAL A 114 8.56 -19.36 9.30
N ASP A 115 9.56 -19.16 10.16
CA ASP A 115 10.84 -19.86 10.07
C ASP A 115 10.77 -21.34 10.47
N ARG A 116 11.88 -22.07 10.29
CA ARG A 116 11.99 -23.50 10.65
C ARG A 116 11.76 -23.79 12.14
N ASN A 117 11.96 -22.80 13.00
CA ASN A 117 11.71 -22.87 14.44
C ASN A 117 10.28 -22.46 14.80
N GLU A 118 9.41 -22.29 13.80
CA GLU A 118 8.02 -21.87 13.95
C GLU A 118 7.86 -20.48 14.58
N LYS A 119 8.83 -19.58 14.32
CA LYS A 119 8.73 -18.17 14.68
C LYS A 119 8.36 -17.34 13.46
N VAL A 120 7.42 -16.41 13.63
CA VAL A 120 7.11 -15.40 12.62
C VAL A 120 8.26 -14.42 12.52
N GLN A 121 8.76 -14.22 11.30
CA GLN A 121 9.80 -13.27 10.95
C GLN A 121 9.18 -12.26 9.99
N GLN A 122 9.17 -10.98 10.37
CA GLN A 122 8.75 -9.93 9.46
C GLN A 122 9.83 -9.67 8.42
N ILE A 123 9.42 -9.38 7.20
CA ILE A 123 10.28 -8.99 6.07
C ILE A 123 10.12 -7.48 5.89
N PRO A 124 11.13 -6.68 6.25
CA PRO A 124 11.07 -5.23 6.05
C PRO A 124 11.06 -4.87 4.57
N ILE A 125 10.35 -3.80 4.23
CA ILE A 125 10.46 -3.09 2.95
C ILE A 125 11.10 -1.73 3.27
N ASP A 126 12.32 -1.51 2.79
CA ASP A 126 13.17 -0.38 3.19
C ASP A 126 13.23 0.66 2.07
N LEU A 127 12.33 1.64 2.09
CA LEU A 127 12.21 2.68 1.06
C LEU A 127 13.20 3.86 1.23
N GLY A 128 14.16 3.74 2.13
CA GLY A 128 15.20 4.74 2.38
C GLY A 128 14.75 5.94 3.23
N ASN A 129 15.58 6.98 3.26
CA ASN A 129 15.50 8.06 4.26
C ASN A 129 14.50 9.18 3.93
N MET A 130 13.94 9.21 2.73
CA MET A 130 12.89 10.18 2.38
C MET A 130 11.58 9.97 3.15
N TYR A 131 11.43 8.84 3.84
CA TYR A 131 10.25 8.50 4.62
C TYR A 131 10.66 8.34 6.08
N GLU A 132 10.04 9.12 6.98
CA GLU A 132 10.28 9.01 8.42
C GLU A 132 9.84 7.62 8.94
N ASP A 133 8.74 7.09 8.39
CA ASP A 133 8.28 5.71 8.58
C ASP A 133 8.00 5.05 7.21
N PRO A 134 8.91 4.21 6.67
CA PRO A 134 8.84 3.73 5.29
C PRO A 134 7.66 2.80 4.98
N ASN A 135 6.93 2.36 6.02
CA ASN A 135 5.75 1.53 5.86
C ASN A 135 4.45 2.34 5.90
N GLU A 136 4.46 3.60 6.35
CA GLU A 136 3.24 4.42 6.42
C GLU A 136 2.82 4.89 5.02
N MET A 137 1.56 4.64 4.68
CA MET A 137 0.91 4.91 3.39
C MET A 137 1.49 4.15 2.19
N PHE A 138 2.21 3.06 2.47
CA PHE A 138 2.67 2.11 1.47
C PHE A 138 1.55 1.15 1.06
N ILE A 139 1.39 0.92 -0.25
CA ILE A 139 0.46 -0.08 -0.75
C ILE A 139 1.23 -1.15 -1.54
N ALA A 140 1.18 -2.39 -1.04
CA ALA A 140 1.48 -3.59 -1.81
C ALA A 140 0.21 -4.42 -1.99
N ARG A 141 0.07 -5.03 -3.16
CA ARG A 141 -0.96 -6.04 -3.41
C ARG A 141 -0.29 -7.36 -3.76
N ALA A 142 -1.04 -8.45 -3.70
CA ALA A 142 -0.53 -9.74 -4.18
C ALA A 142 -0.04 -9.66 -5.65
N SER A 143 -0.70 -8.82 -6.48
CA SER A 143 -0.32 -8.56 -7.87
C SER A 143 0.92 -7.69 -8.04
N SER A 144 1.44 -7.10 -6.96
CA SER A 144 2.67 -6.32 -6.98
C SER A 144 3.92 -7.20 -6.95
N PHE A 145 3.79 -8.50 -6.65
CA PHE A 145 4.90 -9.46 -6.68
C PHE A 145 4.96 -10.12 -8.04
N ILE A 146 6.02 -9.83 -8.80
CA ILE A 146 6.22 -10.29 -10.17
C ILE A 146 7.69 -10.41 -10.51
N ASP A 147 8.07 -11.54 -11.09
CA ASP A 147 9.36 -11.77 -11.73
C ASP A 147 9.50 -10.89 -13.00
N LEU A 148 10.25 -9.78 -12.88
CA LEU A 148 10.43 -8.79 -13.94
C LEU A 148 11.63 -9.10 -14.84
N ASP A 149 12.62 -9.87 -14.38
CA ASP A 149 13.84 -10.16 -15.12
C ASP A 149 13.99 -11.62 -15.57
N GLY A 150 13.09 -12.50 -15.14
CA GLY A 150 12.99 -13.90 -15.51
C GLY A 150 13.88 -14.84 -14.69
N ASP A 151 14.38 -14.41 -13.53
CA ASP A 151 15.26 -15.22 -12.69
C ASP A 151 14.52 -16.20 -11.75
N GLY A 152 13.18 -16.08 -11.69
CA GLY A 152 12.31 -16.90 -10.87
C GLY A 152 12.11 -16.40 -9.44
N VAL A 153 12.64 -15.23 -9.09
CA VAL A 153 12.38 -14.47 -7.86
C VAL A 153 11.47 -13.31 -8.21
N ASP A 154 10.41 -13.10 -7.43
CA ASP A 154 9.54 -11.96 -7.69
C ASP A 154 10.11 -10.66 -7.11
N GLU A 155 10.11 -9.60 -7.92
CA GLU A 155 10.24 -8.24 -7.43
C GLU A 155 8.92 -7.75 -6.83
N LEU A 156 9.03 -6.81 -5.88
CA LEU A 156 7.91 -6.06 -5.35
C LEU A 156 7.80 -4.71 -6.05
N ILE A 157 6.67 -4.45 -6.70
CA ILE A 157 6.29 -3.11 -7.15
C ILE A 157 5.57 -2.37 -6.02
N ALA A 158 6.33 -1.52 -5.36
CA ALA A 158 5.91 -0.66 -4.27
C ALA A 158 5.13 0.56 -4.77
N TRP A 159 3.90 0.80 -4.28
CA TRP A 159 3.17 2.04 -4.57
C TRP A 159 3.33 3.03 -3.42
N VAL A 160 4.08 4.11 -3.65
CA VAL A 160 4.62 4.99 -2.61
C VAL A 160 4.23 6.45 -2.85
N PRO A 161 3.62 7.14 -1.88
CA PRO A 161 3.28 8.55 -2.01
C PRO A 161 4.53 9.45 -2.03
N GLN A 162 4.48 10.54 -2.79
CA GLN A 162 5.58 11.49 -2.96
C GLN A 162 5.23 12.85 -2.33
N TYR A 163 5.13 12.93 -1.00
CA TYR A 163 4.70 14.14 -0.26
C TYR A 163 5.55 15.40 -0.52
N TRP A 164 6.79 15.20 -0.93
CA TRP A 164 7.73 16.27 -1.22
C TRP A 164 7.56 16.85 -2.64
N MET A 165 6.71 16.25 -3.48
CA MET A 165 6.35 16.75 -4.80
C MET A 165 5.08 17.60 -4.77
N PRO A 166 4.97 18.63 -5.62
CA PRO A 166 3.77 19.47 -5.67
C PRO A 166 2.52 18.69 -6.15
N TYR A 167 1.40 18.87 -5.46
CA TYR A 167 0.06 18.39 -5.83
C TYR A 167 -0.98 19.46 -5.46
N LEU A 168 -2.27 19.30 -5.80
CA LEU A 168 -3.33 20.27 -5.40
C LEU A 168 -4.07 19.80 -4.16
N ALA A 169 -4.57 20.74 -3.33
CA ALA A 169 -5.16 20.42 -2.02
C ALA A 169 -6.41 19.51 -2.10
N ASN A 170 -7.02 19.37 -3.27
CA ASN A 170 -8.20 18.52 -3.53
C ASN A 170 -7.94 17.41 -4.56
N THR A 171 -6.67 17.10 -4.82
CA THR A 171 -6.26 16.02 -5.72
C THR A 171 -5.47 15.01 -4.93
N ASP A 172 -5.41 13.78 -5.44
CA ASP A 172 -4.58 12.74 -4.84
C ASP A 172 -3.11 13.18 -4.78
N ILE A 173 -2.38 12.64 -3.81
CA ILE A 173 -0.93 12.81 -3.74
C ILE A 173 -0.31 12.06 -4.93
N PRO A 174 0.81 12.49 -5.53
CA PRO A 174 1.45 11.73 -6.58
C PRO A 174 1.99 10.44 -5.96
N TYR A 175 1.58 9.29 -6.49
CA TYR A 175 2.13 8.00 -6.07
C TYR A 175 3.06 7.43 -7.14
N ALA A 176 4.21 6.96 -6.69
CA ALA A 176 5.22 6.33 -7.51
C ALA A 176 5.19 4.81 -7.41
N SER A 177 5.38 4.15 -8.54
CA SER A 177 5.70 2.73 -8.59
C SER A 177 7.21 2.56 -8.48
N ILE A 178 7.68 1.97 -7.38
CA ILE A 178 9.08 1.71 -7.10
C ILE A 178 9.32 0.20 -7.12
N VAL A 179 10.18 -0.27 -7.99
CA VAL A 179 10.62 -1.67 -8.03
C VAL A 179 11.60 -1.91 -6.89
N CYS A 180 11.29 -2.90 -6.06
CA CYS A 180 12.11 -3.38 -4.96
C CYS A 180 12.52 -4.84 -5.19
N SER A 181 13.81 -5.14 -5.06
CA SER A 181 14.36 -6.49 -5.15
C SER A 181 14.50 -7.12 -3.76
N ALA A 182 14.41 -8.45 -3.69
CA ALA A 182 14.78 -9.20 -2.49
C ALA A 182 16.30 -9.10 -2.24
N LYS A 183 16.69 -8.69 -1.04
CA LYS A 183 18.11 -8.59 -0.63
C LYS A 183 18.34 -9.15 0.76
N GLY A 184 18.62 -10.45 0.82
CA GLY A 184 18.67 -11.17 2.09
C GLY A 184 17.26 -11.32 2.65
N LYS A 185 16.99 -10.79 3.85
CA LYS A 185 15.68 -10.92 4.53
C LYS A 185 14.83 -9.64 4.47
N ARG A 186 14.93 -8.87 3.40
CA ARG A 186 14.24 -7.59 3.21
C ARG A 186 14.07 -7.30 1.72
N TYR A 187 13.13 -6.43 1.40
CA TYR A 187 13.02 -5.80 0.09
C TYR A 187 13.66 -4.42 0.14
N VAL A 188 14.47 -4.10 -0.88
CA VAL A 188 15.09 -2.78 -1.04
C VAL A 188 14.85 -2.26 -2.46
N PRO A 189 14.68 -0.94 -2.65
CA PRO A 189 14.59 -0.35 -3.97
C PRO A 189 15.78 -0.71 -4.86
N ALA A 190 15.48 -1.05 -6.11
CA ALA A 190 16.45 -1.52 -7.09
C ALA A 190 16.28 -0.80 -8.44
N THR A 191 15.82 0.45 -8.43
CA THR A 191 15.40 1.13 -9.66
C THR A 191 16.47 1.11 -10.77
N GLY A 192 17.74 1.28 -10.44
CA GLY A 192 18.83 1.29 -11.41
C GLY A 192 18.98 -0.04 -12.16
N GLU A 193 18.72 -1.18 -11.51
CA GLU A 193 18.77 -2.51 -12.10
C GLU A 193 17.60 -2.69 -13.09
N TYR A 194 16.44 -2.16 -12.74
CA TYR A 194 15.23 -2.20 -13.57
C TYR A 194 15.02 -0.92 -14.41
N ALA A 195 16.08 -0.18 -14.72
CA ALA A 195 15.99 1.06 -15.52
C ALA A 195 15.20 0.93 -16.84
N PRO A 196 15.21 -0.21 -17.58
CA PRO A 196 14.34 -0.41 -18.73
C PRO A 196 12.84 -0.29 -18.42
N VAL A 197 12.38 -0.75 -17.25
CA VAL A 197 10.98 -0.62 -16.79
C VAL A 197 10.63 0.86 -16.66
N TYR A 198 11.48 1.64 -16.01
CA TYR A 198 11.22 3.08 -15.84
C TYR A 198 11.29 3.85 -17.14
N ARG A 199 12.17 3.46 -18.09
CA ARG A 199 12.16 4.06 -19.44
C ARG A 199 10.87 3.76 -20.19
N PHE A 200 10.29 2.57 -20.01
CA PHE A 200 8.96 2.26 -20.52
C PHE A 200 7.89 3.14 -19.86
N LEU A 201 7.88 3.25 -18.53
CA LEU A 201 6.93 4.12 -17.80
C LEU A 201 7.05 5.60 -18.21
N ILE A 202 8.27 6.10 -18.42
CA ILE A 202 8.52 7.43 -18.97
C ILE A 202 7.86 7.59 -20.35
N SER A 203 7.96 6.59 -21.22
CA SER A 203 7.32 6.62 -22.55
C SER A 203 5.80 6.66 -22.44
N GLU A 204 5.20 5.82 -21.59
CA GLU A 204 3.76 5.78 -21.38
C GLU A 204 3.22 7.10 -20.80
N LEU A 205 3.89 7.65 -19.77
CA LEU A 205 3.52 8.93 -19.17
C LEU A 205 3.59 10.08 -20.19
N ARG A 206 4.60 10.09 -21.06
CA ARG A 206 4.67 11.08 -22.15
C ARG A 206 3.52 10.92 -23.13
N GLY A 207 3.15 9.69 -23.47
CA GLY A 207 1.97 9.39 -24.28
C GLY A 207 0.69 9.92 -23.65
N GLU A 208 0.51 9.70 -22.36
CA GLU A 208 -0.65 10.18 -21.60
C GLU A 208 -0.70 11.71 -21.54
N LEU A 209 0.42 12.37 -21.22
CA LEU A 209 0.51 13.82 -21.17
C LEU A 209 0.15 14.49 -22.51
N LEU A 210 0.43 13.83 -23.64
CA LEU A 210 0.03 14.33 -24.97
C LEU A 210 -1.50 14.31 -25.19
N THR A 211 -2.23 13.45 -24.48
CA THR A 211 -3.70 13.34 -24.63
C THR A 211 -4.45 14.55 -24.08
N TYR A 212 -3.86 15.27 -23.13
CA TYR A 212 -4.40 16.53 -22.58
C TYR A 212 -4.36 17.67 -23.62
N GLY A 213 -3.56 17.54 -24.69
CA GLY A 213 -3.47 18.55 -25.74
C GLY A 213 -2.77 19.84 -25.31
N SER A 214 -3.07 20.95 -26.00
CA SER A 214 -2.46 22.27 -25.75
C SER A 214 -3.20 23.11 -24.71
N ASP A 215 -4.48 22.82 -24.47
CA ASP A 215 -5.37 23.60 -23.62
C ASP A 215 -5.80 22.74 -22.43
N ILE A 216 -5.02 22.80 -21.35
CA ILE A 216 -5.33 22.09 -20.10
C ILE A 216 -6.51 22.80 -19.44
N LEU A 217 -7.60 22.08 -19.20
CA LEU A 217 -8.78 22.60 -18.51
C LEU A 217 -8.56 22.54 -17.00
N GLU A 218 -9.20 23.45 -16.25
CA GLU A 218 -9.09 23.53 -14.78
C GLU A 218 -9.29 22.17 -14.06
N PRO A 219 -10.26 21.31 -14.42
CA PRO A 219 -10.42 20.00 -13.78
C PRO A 219 -9.26 19.03 -14.03
N ASP A 220 -8.54 19.22 -15.13
CA ASP A 220 -7.49 18.30 -15.59
C ASP A 220 -6.10 18.70 -15.06
N VAL A 221 -5.97 19.89 -14.45
CA VAL A 221 -4.67 20.40 -14.00
C VAL A 221 -4.05 19.50 -12.92
N GLY A 222 -4.87 19.00 -11.99
CA GLY A 222 -4.42 18.11 -10.92
C GLY A 222 -3.73 16.85 -11.44
N PRO A 223 -4.46 15.98 -12.15
CA PRO A 223 -3.90 14.78 -12.79
C PRO A 223 -2.71 15.09 -13.71
N TYR A 224 -2.77 16.19 -14.47
CA TYR A 224 -1.66 16.59 -15.32
C TYR A 224 -0.38 16.91 -14.54
N ILE A 225 -0.48 17.66 -13.44
CA ILE A 225 0.67 17.99 -12.58
C ILE A 225 1.24 16.73 -11.93
N GLN A 226 0.40 15.80 -11.48
CA GLN A 226 0.85 14.51 -10.94
C GLN A 226 1.68 13.74 -11.97
N ASN A 227 1.18 13.62 -13.22
CA ASN A 227 1.90 12.94 -14.29
C ASN A 227 3.23 13.63 -14.64
N CYS A 228 3.28 14.96 -14.60
CA CYS A 228 4.54 15.70 -14.76
C CYS A 228 5.54 15.38 -13.64
N CYS A 229 5.08 15.35 -12.39
CA CYS A 229 5.90 15.01 -11.23
C CYS A 229 6.45 13.58 -11.33
N MET A 230 5.60 12.63 -11.72
CA MET A 230 5.98 11.24 -11.93
C MET A 230 7.02 11.07 -13.05
N LEU A 231 6.82 11.78 -14.17
CA LEU A 231 7.77 11.81 -15.26
C LEU A 231 9.15 12.32 -14.79
N LEU A 232 9.17 13.42 -14.02
CA LEU A 232 10.38 13.99 -13.46
C LEU A 232 11.11 13.02 -12.54
N LEU A 233 10.39 12.35 -11.63
CA LEU A 233 10.97 11.35 -10.75
C LEU A 233 11.61 10.23 -11.55
N TYR A 234 10.85 9.57 -12.43
CA TYR A 234 11.37 8.43 -13.18
C TYR A 234 12.57 8.79 -14.04
N ARG A 235 12.59 9.99 -14.66
CA ARG A 235 13.77 10.53 -15.35
C ARG A 235 14.97 10.63 -14.42
N SER A 236 14.78 11.18 -13.22
CA SER A 236 15.84 11.24 -12.22
C SER A 236 16.35 9.85 -11.87
N LEU A 237 15.44 8.90 -11.65
CA LEU A 237 15.81 7.54 -11.23
C LEU A 237 16.63 6.78 -12.29
N VAL A 238 16.49 7.11 -13.57
CA VAL A 238 17.30 6.53 -14.66
C VAL A 238 18.53 7.37 -15.04
N GLY A 239 18.92 8.33 -14.20
CA GLY A 239 20.13 9.15 -14.38
C GLY A 239 19.97 10.30 -15.38
N GLU A 240 18.73 10.64 -15.74
CA GLU A 240 18.35 11.64 -16.73
C GLU A 240 17.73 12.90 -16.08
N MET A 241 18.11 13.21 -14.82
CA MET A 241 17.50 14.30 -14.04
C MET A 241 17.51 15.66 -14.75
N LYS A 242 18.59 16.02 -15.44
CA LYS A 242 18.68 17.30 -16.16
C LYS A 242 17.58 17.41 -17.24
N GLN A 243 17.45 16.37 -18.07
CA GLN A 243 16.39 16.31 -19.07
C GLN A 243 15.01 16.30 -18.42
N GLY A 244 14.85 15.57 -17.31
CA GLY A 244 13.60 15.55 -16.54
C GLY A 244 13.19 16.93 -16.05
N ILE A 245 14.12 17.72 -15.50
CA ILE A 245 13.84 19.09 -15.02
C ILE A 245 13.46 20.01 -16.19
N GLU A 246 14.18 19.95 -17.31
CA GLU A 246 13.87 20.73 -18.52
C GLU A 246 12.48 20.39 -19.08
N GLU A 247 12.14 19.10 -19.15
CA GLU A 247 10.83 18.60 -19.60
C GLU A 247 9.72 19.02 -18.62
N PHE A 248 9.95 18.87 -17.30
CA PHE A 248 9.01 19.27 -16.26
C PHE A 248 8.69 20.77 -16.29
N ASP A 249 9.70 21.63 -16.36
CA ASP A 249 9.52 23.09 -16.38
C ASP A 249 8.75 23.52 -17.64
N ALA A 250 8.99 22.86 -18.78
CA ALA A 250 8.27 23.14 -20.01
C ALA A 250 6.80 22.72 -19.96
N LEU A 251 6.49 21.54 -19.43
CA LEU A 251 5.13 21.00 -19.34
C LEU A 251 4.28 21.76 -18.33
N THR A 252 4.82 21.97 -17.13
CA THR A 252 4.06 22.56 -16.02
C THR A 252 3.80 24.06 -16.22
N GLY A 253 4.67 24.76 -16.96
CA GLY A 253 4.45 26.18 -17.30
C GLY A 253 3.14 26.45 -18.05
N ASN A 254 2.57 25.47 -18.76
CA ASN A 254 1.26 25.61 -19.40
C ASN A 254 0.11 25.30 -18.43
N ALA A 255 0.23 24.27 -17.60
CA ALA A 255 -0.76 23.92 -16.59
C ALA A 255 -0.97 25.05 -15.57
N LEU A 256 0.12 25.69 -15.15
CA LEU A 256 0.09 26.81 -14.21
C LEU A 256 -0.66 28.04 -14.74
N LYS A 257 -0.82 28.21 -16.06
CA LYS A 257 -1.61 29.31 -16.65
C LYS A 257 -3.12 29.07 -16.53
N ALA A 258 -3.54 27.80 -16.46
CA ALA A 258 -4.93 27.42 -16.28
C ALA A 258 -5.39 27.55 -14.83
N MET A 259 -4.46 27.80 -13.90
CA MET A 259 -4.73 27.93 -12.47
C MET A 259 -4.55 29.37 -11.96
N ASP A 260 -5.38 29.77 -11.00
CA ASP A 260 -5.05 30.87 -10.10
C ASP A 260 -4.27 30.35 -8.88
N ILE A 261 -2.94 30.32 -9.00
CA ILE A 261 -2.03 29.88 -7.93
C ILE A 261 -2.21 30.72 -6.65
N ARG A 262 -2.71 31.96 -6.74
CA ARG A 262 -2.98 32.78 -5.53
C ARG A 262 -4.22 32.33 -4.78
N ALA A 263 -5.14 31.64 -5.44
CA ALA A 263 -6.30 31.03 -4.80
C ALA A 263 -5.95 29.74 -4.06
N ASP A 264 -4.96 28.97 -4.53
CA ASP A 264 -4.42 27.79 -3.85
C ASP A 264 -3.06 28.09 -3.20
N ARG A 265 -3.12 28.71 -2.02
CA ARG A 265 -1.93 29.09 -1.24
C ARG A 265 -1.08 27.88 -0.84
N TRP A 266 -1.71 26.75 -0.56
CA TRP A 266 -0.99 25.54 -0.12
C TRP A 266 -0.16 24.97 -1.28
N PHE A 267 -0.74 24.86 -2.49
CA PHE A 267 0.01 24.48 -3.67
C PHE A 267 1.13 25.48 -3.99
N ALA A 268 0.86 26.79 -3.88
CA ALA A 268 1.84 27.83 -4.14
C ALA A 268 3.09 27.70 -3.25
N ASP A 269 2.89 27.48 -1.95
CA ASP A 269 3.96 27.30 -0.97
C ASP A 269 4.76 26.03 -1.27
N MET A 270 4.09 24.90 -1.51
CA MET A 270 4.74 23.64 -1.87
C MET A 270 5.50 23.71 -3.20
N TRP A 271 4.92 24.33 -4.23
CA TRP A 271 5.56 24.54 -5.52
C TRP A 271 6.84 25.36 -5.37
N HIS A 272 6.80 26.43 -4.57
CA HIS A 272 7.97 27.27 -4.34
C HIS A 272 9.09 26.53 -3.60
N ASP A 273 8.74 25.77 -2.57
CA ASP A 273 9.70 24.95 -1.83
C ASP A 273 10.30 23.85 -2.69
N PHE A 274 9.48 23.16 -3.47
CA PHE A 274 9.93 22.17 -4.43
C PHE A 274 10.85 22.79 -5.48
N ALA A 275 10.45 23.87 -6.14
CA ALA A 275 11.26 24.52 -7.17
C ALA A 275 12.65 24.92 -6.68
N ARG A 276 12.77 25.35 -5.41
CA ARG A 276 14.06 25.69 -4.79
C ARG A 276 14.91 24.47 -4.46
N ASN A 277 14.30 23.38 -4.02
CA ASN A 277 15.01 22.23 -3.44
C ASN A 277 15.03 20.97 -4.33
N ARG A 278 14.32 20.97 -5.46
CA ARG A 278 14.06 19.78 -6.31
C ARG A 278 15.31 19.00 -6.68
N ALA A 279 16.42 19.66 -7.00
CA ALA A 279 17.65 18.93 -7.35
C ALA A 279 18.20 18.11 -6.18
N ALA A 280 18.14 18.65 -4.96
CA ALA A 280 18.56 17.93 -3.76
C ALA A 280 17.58 16.80 -3.42
N LEU A 281 16.27 17.08 -3.49
CA LEU A 281 15.21 16.09 -3.25
C LEU A 281 15.31 14.92 -4.24
N LEU A 282 15.43 15.20 -5.54
CA LEU A 282 15.58 14.18 -6.59
C LEU A 282 16.89 13.40 -6.47
N THR A 283 17.97 14.06 -6.06
CA THR A 283 19.24 13.37 -5.78
C THR A 283 19.07 12.40 -4.62
N GLN A 284 18.44 12.82 -3.53
CA GLN A 284 18.17 11.96 -2.37
C GLN A 284 17.23 10.81 -2.76
N ALA A 285 16.15 11.09 -3.49
CA ALA A 285 15.23 10.08 -4.02
C ALA A 285 15.95 9.05 -4.87
N SER A 286 16.86 9.49 -5.75
CA SER A 286 17.63 8.59 -6.59
C SER A 286 18.59 7.73 -5.77
N LEU A 287 19.12 8.22 -4.65
CA LEU A 287 19.95 7.40 -3.76
C LEU A 287 19.13 6.39 -2.98
N ASP A 288 18.04 6.84 -2.36
CA ASP A 288 17.16 5.99 -1.54
C ASP A 288 16.48 4.90 -2.38
N PHE A 289 16.09 5.22 -3.61
CA PHE A 289 15.45 4.26 -4.52
C PHE A 289 16.43 3.42 -5.35
N GLY A 290 17.74 3.53 -5.11
CA GLY A 290 18.74 2.76 -5.85
C GLY A 290 18.80 3.11 -7.34
N GLY A 291 18.50 4.36 -7.69
CA GLY A 291 18.52 4.89 -9.05
C GLY A 291 19.92 4.99 -9.65
N MET A 292 19.96 5.22 -10.96
CA MET A 292 21.22 5.35 -11.69
C MET A 292 21.98 6.63 -11.31
N PRO A 293 23.32 6.63 -11.33
CA PRO A 293 24.12 7.83 -11.15
C PRO A 293 23.74 8.91 -12.18
N GLN A 294 23.63 10.15 -11.71
CA GLN A 294 23.30 11.30 -12.57
C GLN A 294 24.46 11.60 -13.53
N GLN A 295 24.17 11.72 -14.83
CA GLN A 295 25.15 12.21 -15.80
C GLN A 295 25.49 13.68 -15.49
N ARG A 296 26.79 13.98 -15.39
CA ARG A 296 27.31 15.34 -15.13
C ARG A 296 27.19 16.24 -16.36
#